data_AF-A0A2W2CWB0-F1
#
_entry.id   AF-A0A2W2CWB0-F1
#
_cell.length_a   1.000
_cell.length_b   1.000
_cell.length_c   1.000
_cell.angle_alpha   90.00
_cell.angle_beta   90.00
_cell.angle_gamma   90.00
#
_symmetry.space_group_name_H-M   'P 1'
#
loop_
_entity.id
_entity.type
_entity.pdbx_description
1 polymer ?
#
loop_
_entity_poly.entity_id
_entity_poly.type
_entity_poly.pdbx_seq_one_letter_code
_entity_poly.pdbx_strand_id
1 'polypeptide(L)'
;MLPSAGRAAEAFAEAFARLVGLAPRPGEVFTLDPPPSWAAWRHTEDGPWPRPEGAEIDLNEVAGPEWTDDAGRRARDRLLRGGESEAVIGHCDWLAGNLRWSGDALLVVHDWDSMVVDDEAVLAGFAAALYSTVEPDRLATVEDTERFLIAYGHARGRELSADELERSWAAGVWTRAYDAKDQHAAGQPVTALSEQEARERLRRAGAG
;
A
#
# COMPACT_ATOMS: atom_id res chain seq x y z
N MET A 1 -18.76 5.93 -9.68
CA MET A 1 -19.15 6.62 -8.44
C MET A 1 -18.40 5.97 -7.30
N LEU A 2 -17.89 6.77 -6.36
CA LEU A 2 -17.34 6.27 -5.11
C LEU A 2 -18.48 5.92 -4.13
N PRO A 3 -18.21 5.12 -3.08
CA PRO A 3 -19.13 4.95 -1.96
C PRO A 3 -19.52 6.29 -1.33
N SER A 4 -20.57 6.28 -0.52
CA SER A 4 -20.96 7.47 0.23
C SER A 4 -19.83 7.93 1.16
N ALA A 5 -19.57 9.24 1.22
CA ALA A 5 -18.38 9.79 1.88
C ALA A 5 -18.23 9.36 3.36
N GLY A 6 -19.34 9.18 4.08
CA GLY A 6 -19.36 8.73 5.47
C GLY A 6 -19.19 7.21 5.67
N ARG A 7 -19.13 6.43 4.58
CA ARG A 7 -18.97 4.96 4.58
C ARG A 7 -17.78 4.51 3.73
N ALA A 8 -17.03 5.43 3.13
CA ALA A 8 -16.04 5.09 2.13
C ALA A 8 -14.89 4.26 2.74
N ALA A 9 -14.38 4.63 3.92
CA ALA A 9 -13.35 3.84 4.58
C ALA A 9 -13.83 2.41 4.87
N GLU A 10 -15.03 2.25 5.39
CA GLU A 10 -15.63 0.96 5.69
C GLU A 10 -15.88 0.13 4.43
N ALA A 11 -16.47 0.73 3.40
CA ALA A 11 -16.78 0.03 2.15
C ALA A 11 -15.49 -0.51 1.50
N PHE A 12 -14.44 0.31 1.39
CA PHE A 12 -13.15 -0.11 0.82
C PHE A 12 -12.46 -1.17 1.69
N ALA A 13 -12.48 -1.02 3.02
CA ALA A 13 -11.84 -1.96 3.93
C ALA A 13 -12.58 -3.32 4.00
N GLU A 14 -13.91 -3.31 4.07
CA GLU A 14 -14.75 -4.51 4.03
C GLU A 14 -14.56 -5.27 2.70
N ALA A 15 -14.49 -4.53 1.58
CA ALA A 15 -14.23 -5.10 0.28
C ALA A 15 -12.83 -5.74 0.20
N PHE A 16 -11.80 -5.07 0.71
CA PHE A 16 -10.44 -5.61 0.73
C PHE A 16 -10.34 -6.86 1.63
N ALA A 17 -10.92 -6.80 2.84
CA ALA A 17 -10.97 -7.95 3.75
C ALA A 17 -11.69 -9.16 3.12
N ARG A 18 -12.79 -8.91 2.39
CA ARG A 18 -13.50 -9.95 1.64
C ARG A 18 -12.63 -10.54 0.52
N LEU A 19 -11.89 -9.71 -0.21
CA LEU A 19 -10.98 -10.19 -1.26
C LEU A 19 -9.91 -11.11 -0.67
N VAL A 20 -9.22 -10.68 0.39
CA VAL A 20 -8.21 -11.49 1.08
C VAL A 20 -8.82 -12.79 1.61
N GLY A 21 -10.02 -12.74 2.21
CA GLY A 21 -10.68 -13.93 2.75
C GLY A 21 -11.23 -14.91 1.70
N LEU A 22 -11.45 -14.46 0.46
CA LEU A 22 -11.86 -15.31 -0.67
C LEU A 22 -10.68 -15.86 -1.47
N ALA A 23 -9.51 -15.25 -1.34
CA ALA A 23 -8.34 -15.67 -2.08
C ALA A 23 -7.89 -17.08 -1.66
N PRO A 24 -7.40 -17.90 -2.60
CA PRO A 24 -6.79 -19.18 -2.26
C PRO A 24 -5.51 -18.96 -1.44
N ARG A 25 -5.01 -20.03 -0.82
CA ARG A 25 -3.70 -19.96 -0.16
C ARG A 25 -2.59 -19.84 -1.22
N PRO A 26 -1.46 -19.18 -0.92
CA PRO A 26 -0.34 -19.05 -1.87
C PRO A 26 0.12 -20.38 -2.48
N GLY A 27 0.11 -21.48 -1.72
CA GLY A 27 0.49 -22.81 -2.19
C GLY A 27 -0.53 -23.53 -3.08
N GLU A 28 -1.72 -22.96 -3.30
CA GLU A 28 -2.81 -23.54 -4.11
C GLU A 28 -2.84 -22.99 -5.55
N VAL A 29 -2.01 -22.00 -5.86
CA VAL A 29 -1.93 -21.33 -7.17
C VAL A 29 -0.51 -21.32 -7.72
N PHE A 30 -0.35 -20.94 -8.99
CA PHE A 30 0.97 -20.63 -9.54
C PHE A 30 1.58 -19.39 -8.86
N THR A 31 2.91 -19.29 -8.92
CA THR A 31 3.63 -18.15 -8.33
C THR A 31 3.12 -16.81 -8.89
N LEU A 32 3.02 -15.83 -7.98
CA LEU A 32 2.75 -14.42 -8.28
C LEU A 32 4.04 -13.58 -8.25
N ASP A 33 5.21 -14.23 -8.22
CA ASP A 33 6.51 -13.56 -8.22
C ASP A 33 6.98 -13.19 -9.63
N PRO A 34 7.74 -12.08 -9.77
CA PRO A 34 8.01 -11.08 -8.75
C PRO A 34 6.80 -10.17 -8.50
N PRO A 35 6.63 -9.59 -7.29
CA PRO A 35 5.64 -8.55 -7.08
C PRO A 35 6.00 -7.29 -7.90
N PRO A 36 5.01 -6.44 -8.24
CA PRO A 36 5.30 -5.14 -8.83
C PRO A 36 6.23 -4.30 -7.95
N SER A 37 7.04 -3.47 -8.58
CA SER A 37 8.12 -2.67 -7.96
C SER A 37 7.67 -1.83 -6.77
N TRP A 38 6.48 -1.21 -6.83
CA TRP A 38 5.92 -0.44 -5.70
C TRP A 38 5.52 -1.30 -4.50
N ALA A 39 5.34 -2.62 -4.68
CA ALA A 39 5.10 -3.60 -3.63
C ALA A 39 6.34 -4.43 -3.26
N ALA A 40 7.43 -4.32 -4.01
CA ALA A 40 8.61 -5.18 -3.89
C ALA A 40 9.59 -4.77 -2.76
N TRP A 41 9.09 -4.49 -1.55
CA TRP A 41 9.92 -4.05 -0.41
C TRP A 41 10.97 -5.08 0.06
N ARG A 42 10.78 -6.36 -0.25
CA ARG A 42 11.73 -7.46 0.00
C ARG A 42 12.77 -7.64 -1.12
N HIS A 43 12.84 -6.74 -2.10
CA HIS A 43 13.83 -6.81 -3.19
C HIS A 43 15.26 -6.92 -2.64
N THR A 44 16.14 -7.58 -3.41
CA THR A 44 17.54 -7.82 -3.04
C THR A 44 18.53 -6.98 -3.84
N GLU A 45 18.03 -6.01 -4.61
CA GLU A 45 18.85 -5.10 -5.41
C GLU A 45 19.59 -4.10 -4.53
N ASP A 46 20.67 -3.53 -5.07
CA ASP A 46 21.42 -2.47 -4.40
C ASP A 46 20.59 -1.17 -4.35
N GLY A 47 20.72 -0.44 -3.24
CA GLY A 47 20.00 0.82 -3.05
C GLY A 47 18.62 0.67 -2.40
N PRO A 48 17.93 1.79 -2.17
CA PRO A 48 16.62 1.82 -1.53
C PRO A 48 15.46 1.30 -2.40
N TRP A 49 15.58 1.33 -3.72
CA TRP A 49 14.46 1.06 -4.63
C TRP A 49 14.69 -0.15 -5.52
N PRO A 50 13.67 -1.00 -5.74
CA PRO A 50 13.70 -1.99 -6.81
C PRO A 50 13.66 -1.30 -8.17
N ARG A 51 14.11 -1.99 -9.21
CA ARG A 51 14.02 -1.46 -10.57
C ARG A 51 12.57 -1.43 -11.06
N PRO A 52 12.05 -0.31 -11.58
CA PRO A 52 10.70 -0.26 -12.11
C PRO A 52 10.53 -1.16 -13.34
N GLU A 53 9.35 -1.76 -13.50
CA GLU A 53 9.04 -2.62 -14.65
C GLU A 53 9.08 -1.82 -15.96
N GLY A 54 9.90 -2.28 -16.90
CA GLY A 54 9.96 -1.68 -18.24
C GLY A 54 10.55 -0.26 -18.29
N ALA A 55 11.07 0.27 -17.18
CA ALA A 55 11.67 1.60 -17.15
C ALA A 55 13.11 1.61 -17.67
N GLU A 56 13.40 2.66 -18.45
CA GLU A 56 14.77 2.99 -18.87
C GLU A 56 15.58 3.64 -17.73
N ILE A 57 14.90 4.28 -16.78
CA ILE A 57 15.50 5.04 -15.68
C ILE A 57 15.60 4.16 -14.44
N ASP A 58 16.80 4.06 -13.87
CA ASP A 58 17.02 3.51 -12.54
C ASP A 58 16.74 4.59 -11.49
N LEU A 59 15.78 4.34 -10.60
CA LEU A 59 15.40 5.29 -9.54
C LEU A 59 16.57 5.61 -8.61
N ASN A 60 17.51 4.68 -8.44
CA ASN A 60 18.69 4.85 -7.58
C ASN A 60 19.76 5.74 -8.23
N GLU A 61 19.71 5.96 -9.54
CA GLU A 61 20.62 6.86 -10.26
C GLU A 61 20.11 8.31 -10.31
N VAL A 62 18.83 8.53 -9.99
CA VAL A 62 18.22 9.86 -9.98
C VAL A 62 18.39 10.53 -8.62
N ALA A 63 19.06 11.69 -8.60
CA ALA A 63 19.25 12.47 -7.40
C ALA A 63 17.95 13.14 -6.90
N GLY A 64 17.77 13.13 -5.58
CA GLY A 64 16.76 13.90 -4.85
C GLY A 64 15.35 13.30 -4.82
N PRO A 65 14.45 13.99 -4.10
CA PRO A 65 14.79 14.64 -2.84
C PRO A 65 15.16 13.58 -1.80
N GLU A 66 16.21 13.83 -1.00
CA GLU A 66 16.78 12.81 -0.09
C GLU A 66 15.77 12.25 0.93
N TRP A 67 14.75 13.04 1.28
CA TRP A 67 13.71 12.62 2.22
C TRP A 67 12.87 11.45 1.69
N THR A 68 12.70 11.31 0.36
CA THR A 68 11.93 10.20 -0.23
C THR A 68 12.69 8.91 -0.05
N ASP A 69 13.99 8.92 -0.37
CA ASP A 69 14.86 7.76 -0.17
C ASP A 69 15.01 7.41 1.32
N ASP A 70 15.07 8.41 2.21
CA ASP A 70 15.06 8.19 3.67
C ASP A 70 13.76 7.54 4.16
N ALA A 71 12.62 8.05 3.70
CA ALA A 71 11.32 7.51 4.06
C ALA A 71 11.16 6.06 3.59
N GLY A 72 11.55 5.76 2.35
CA GLY A 72 11.57 4.39 1.81
C GLY A 72 12.44 3.45 2.62
N ARG A 73 13.69 3.85 2.93
CA ARG A 73 14.60 3.05 3.76
C ARG A 73 14.02 2.75 5.14
N ARG A 74 13.51 3.77 5.85
CA ARG A 74 12.98 3.60 7.21
C ARG A 74 11.72 2.76 7.25
N ALA A 75 10.86 2.91 6.24
CA ALA A 75 9.70 2.04 6.04
C ALA A 75 10.14 0.59 5.83
N ARG A 76 11.07 0.33 4.90
CA ARG A 76 11.60 -1.00 4.63
C ARG A 76 12.26 -1.61 5.86
N ASP A 77 13.08 -0.86 6.58
CA ASP A 77 13.70 -1.30 7.83
C ASP A 77 12.67 -1.73 8.88
N ARG A 78 11.55 -1.00 8.98
CA ARG A 78 10.47 -1.36 9.90
C ARG A 78 9.75 -2.63 9.47
N LEU A 79 9.50 -2.80 8.17
CA LEU A 79 8.88 -4.00 7.62
C LEU A 79 9.75 -5.24 7.84
N LEU A 80 11.07 -5.12 7.64
CA LEU A 80 12.03 -6.20 7.86
C LEU A 80 12.18 -6.63 9.34
N ARG A 81 11.80 -5.77 10.29
CA ARG A 81 11.80 -6.11 11.74
C ARG A 81 10.56 -6.85 12.19
N GLY A 82 9.54 -6.98 11.36
CA GLY A 82 8.29 -7.67 11.69
C GLY A 82 8.48 -9.18 11.90
N GLY A 83 7.66 -9.77 12.78
CA GLY A 83 7.58 -11.22 12.90
C GLY A 83 6.87 -11.85 11.69
N GLU A 84 7.31 -13.04 11.29
CA GLU A 84 6.68 -13.82 10.22
C GLU A 84 5.20 -14.07 10.55
N SER A 85 4.30 -13.65 9.65
CA SER A 85 2.88 -14.00 9.67
C SER A 85 2.58 -14.95 8.51
N GLU A 86 1.43 -15.64 8.56
CA GLU A 86 0.99 -16.43 7.42
C GLU A 86 0.74 -15.50 6.23
N ALA A 87 1.44 -15.75 5.12
CA ALA A 87 1.28 -14.96 3.91
C ALA A 87 -0.09 -15.21 3.27
N VAL A 88 -0.69 -14.14 2.76
CA VAL A 88 -1.98 -14.17 2.06
C VAL A 88 -1.83 -13.57 0.67
N ILE A 89 -2.81 -13.84 -0.19
CA ILE A 89 -2.91 -13.20 -1.50
C ILE A 89 -3.80 -11.95 -1.36
N GLY A 90 -3.31 -10.81 -1.84
CA GLY A 90 -4.04 -9.55 -1.85
C GLY A 90 -3.69 -8.66 -3.04
N HIS A 91 -4.45 -7.59 -3.21
CA HIS A 91 -4.27 -6.64 -4.31
C HIS A 91 -3.42 -5.45 -3.84
N CYS A 92 -2.20 -5.29 -4.36
CA CYS A 92 -1.29 -4.24 -3.90
C CYS A 92 -1.62 -2.85 -4.45
N ASP A 93 -2.43 -2.76 -5.52
CA ASP A 93 -2.84 -1.49 -6.13
C ASP A 93 -4.32 -1.13 -5.87
N TRP A 94 -4.72 -1.01 -4.60
CA TRP A 94 -6.12 -0.77 -4.18
C TRP A 94 -6.60 0.68 -4.41
N LEU A 95 -6.26 1.25 -5.56
CA LEU A 95 -6.65 2.59 -5.99
C LEU A 95 -8.14 2.66 -6.31
N ALA A 96 -8.77 3.79 -6.00
CA ALA A 96 -10.16 4.04 -6.35
C ALA A 96 -10.45 3.89 -7.87
N GLY A 97 -9.44 4.13 -8.73
CA GLY A 97 -9.50 3.91 -10.17
C GLY A 97 -9.78 2.45 -10.57
N ASN A 98 -9.29 1.48 -9.78
CA ASN A 98 -9.41 0.04 -10.02
C ASN A 98 -10.72 -0.55 -9.50
N LEU A 99 -11.54 0.22 -8.77
CA LEU A 99 -12.77 -0.26 -8.16
C LEU A 99 -14.02 0.38 -8.79
N ARG A 100 -15.09 -0.42 -8.93
CA ARG A 100 -16.41 0.06 -9.38
C ARG A 100 -17.48 -0.27 -8.35
N TRP A 101 -18.30 0.72 -8.01
CA TRP A 101 -19.28 0.65 -6.93
C TRP A 101 -20.71 0.90 -7.42
N SER A 102 -21.68 0.28 -6.75
CA SER A 102 -23.10 0.61 -6.80
C SER A 102 -23.58 0.98 -5.40
N GLY A 103 -23.74 2.28 -5.14
CA GLY A 103 -23.82 2.76 -3.76
C GLY A 103 -22.55 2.37 -2.99
N ASP A 104 -22.71 1.72 -1.84
CA ASP A 104 -21.60 1.24 -1.01
C ASP A 104 -21.21 -0.22 -1.33
N ALA A 105 -21.83 -0.86 -2.33
CA ALA A 105 -21.52 -2.24 -2.72
C ALA A 105 -20.46 -2.29 -3.83
N LEU A 106 -19.39 -3.07 -3.61
CA LEU A 106 -18.37 -3.33 -4.63
C LEU A 106 -18.96 -4.20 -5.75
N LEU A 107 -18.84 -3.74 -6.99
CA LEU A 107 -19.27 -4.46 -8.19
C LEU A 107 -18.12 -5.17 -8.89
N VAL A 108 -17.01 -4.45 -9.14
CA VAL A 108 -15.89 -4.93 -9.96
C VAL A 108 -14.58 -4.41 -9.38
N VAL A 109 -13.58 -5.29 -9.41
CA VAL A 109 -12.15 -4.98 -9.20
C VAL A 109 -11.45 -5.22 -10.54
N HIS A 110 -10.64 -4.27 -10.98
CA HIS A 110 -9.79 -4.32 -12.16
C HIS A 110 -8.32 -4.58 -11.75
N ASP A 111 -7.42 -4.64 -12.73
CA ASP A 111 -5.96 -4.68 -12.50
C ASP A 111 -5.46 -5.92 -11.72
N TRP A 112 -5.93 -7.10 -12.13
CA TRP A 112 -5.62 -8.37 -11.46
C TRP A 112 -4.16 -8.83 -11.57
N ASP A 113 -3.34 -8.16 -12.37
CA ASP A 113 -1.88 -8.28 -12.40
C ASP A 113 -1.20 -7.59 -11.21
N SER A 114 -1.93 -6.79 -10.43
CA SER A 114 -1.50 -6.23 -9.14
C SER A 114 -1.80 -7.15 -7.94
N MET A 115 -1.94 -8.46 -8.17
CA MET A 115 -2.10 -9.46 -7.11
C MET A 115 -0.74 -9.95 -6.61
N VAL A 116 -0.51 -9.90 -5.31
CA VAL A 116 0.77 -10.29 -4.68
C VAL A 116 0.56 -11.21 -3.47
N VAL A 117 1.61 -11.94 -3.10
CA VAL A 117 1.70 -12.70 -1.85
C VAL A 117 2.50 -11.89 -0.85
N ASP A 118 1.92 -11.56 0.31
CA ASP A 118 2.64 -10.88 1.39
C ASP A 118 1.94 -11.07 2.75
N ASP A 119 2.53 -10.50 3.80
CA ASP A 119 1.91 -10.38 5.12
C ASP A 119 0.59 -9.59 5.04
N GLU A 120 -0.48 -10.10 5.67
CA GLU A 120 -1.81 -9.48 5.60
C GLU A 120 -1.81 -8.01 6.09
N ALA A 121 -1.02 -7.70 7.12
CA ALA A 121 -0.87 -6.34 7.62
C ALA A 121 -0.18 -5.40 6.61
N VAL A 122 0.77 -5.93 5.83
CA VAL A 122 1.47 -5.15 4.79
C VAL A 122 0.49 -4.82 3.65
N LEU A 123 -0.26 -5.83 3.19
CA LEU A 123 -1.31 -5.68 2.19
C LEU A 123 -2.40 -4.70 2.61
N ALA A 124 -2.88 -4.78 3.86
CA ALA A 124 -3.82 -3.82 4.42
C ALA A 124 -3.22 -2.40 4.45
N GLY A 125 -1.93 -2.26 4.74
CA GLY A 125 -1.20 -1.01 4.70
C GLY A 125 -1.10 -0.38 3.31
N PHE A 126 -0.78 -1.16 2.28
CA PHE A 126 -0.83 -0.70 0.89
C PHE A 126 -2.23 -0.19 0.53
N ALA A 127 -3.26 -1.01 0.79
CA ALA A 127 -4.63 -0.63 0.48
C ALA A 127 -5.08 0.65 1.22
N ALA A 128 -4.76 0.77 2.51
CA ALA A 128 -5.10 1.92 3.35
C ALA A 128 -4.37 3.21 2.92
N ALA A 129 -3.23 3.10 2.25
CA ALA A 129 -2.47 4.25 1.76
C ALA A 129 -2.93 4.70 0.37
N LEU A 130 -3.45 3.81 -0.47
CA LEU A 130 -3.74 4.08 -1.88
C LEU A 130 -5.20 4.45 -2.15
N TYR A 131 -6.14 3.92 -1.36
CA TYR A 131 -7.57 4.18 -1.63
C TYR A 131 -7.95 5.67 -1.49
N SER A 132 -9.08 6.07 -2.09
CA SER A 132 -9.59 7.44 -2.01
C SER A 132 -11.04 7.50 -1.56
N THR A 133 -11.35 8.47 -0.70
CA THR A 133 -12.71 8.80 -0.26
C THR A 133 -13.32 9.98 -1.01
N VAL A 134 -12.53 10.72 -1.80
CA VAL A 134 -12.92 12.01 -2.40
C VAL A 134 -12.99 11.96 -3.92
N GLU A 135 -11.92 11.52 -4.57
CA GLU A 135 -11.84 11.42 -6.04
C GLU A 135 -10.79 10.39 -6.48
N PRO A 136 -10.93 9.76 -7.66
CA PRO A 136 -10.09 8.64 -8.07
C PRO A 136 -8.58 8.91 -8.07
N ASP A 137 -8.18 10.14 -8.39
CA ASP A 137 -6.77 10.51 -8.61
C ASP A 137 -6.07 11.03 -7.34
N ARG A 138 -6.79 11.05 -6.21
CA ARG A 138 -6.26 11.49 -4.93
C ARG A 138 -6.05 10.27 -4.03
N LEU A 139 -4.90 10.18 -3.39
CA LEU A 139 -4.60 9.08 -2.48
C LEU A 139 -5.04 9.41 -1.03
N ALA A 140 -5.23 8.39 -0.19
CA ALA A 140 -5.73 8.51 1.18
C ALA A 140 -4.92 9.51 2.03
N THR A 141 -5.60 10.34 2.81
CA THR A 141 -4.92 11.12 3.85
C THR A 141 -4.47 10.22 5.00
N VAL A 142 -3.69 10.76 5.94
CA VAL A 142 -3.36 10.04 7.19
C VAL A 142 -4.63 9.67 7.96
N GLU A 143 -5.62 10.55 8.01
CA GLU A 143 -6.88 10.26 8.69
C GLU A 143 -7.68 9.17 7.97
N ASP A 144 -7.70 9.18 6.64
CA ASP A 144 -8.33 8.11 5.85
C ASP A 144 -7.65 6.75 6.11
N THR A 145 -6.31 6.70 6.06
CA THR A 145 -5.55 5.47 6.37
C THR A 145 -5.90 4.93 7.76
N GLU A 146 -6.01 5.80 8.78
CA GLU A 146 -6.40 5.38 10.12
C GLU A 146 -7.82 4.79 10.16
N ARG A 147 -8.80 5.46 9.55
CA ARG A 147 -10.19 4.96 9.48
C ARG A 147 -10.26 3.62 8.73
N PHE A 148 -9.52 3.48 7.63
CA PHE A 148 -9.47 2.23 6.88
C PHE A 148 -8.94 1.08 7.73
N LEU A 149 -7.81 1.26 8.44
CA LEU A 149 -7.19 0.19 9.22
C LEU A 149 -8.09 -0.25 10.39
N ILE A 150 -8.80 0.68 11.03
CA ILE A 150 -9.82 0.38 12.04
C ILE A 150 -10.96 -0.46 11.42
N ALA A 151 -11.51 0.00 10.28
CA ALA A 151 -12.58 -0.70 9.60
C ALA A 151 -12.15 -2.08 9.08
N TYR A 152 -10.91 -2.22 8.62
CA TYR A 152 -10.33 -3.49 8.17
C TYR A 152 -10.28 -4.50 9.32
N GLY A 153 -9.82 -4.08 10.50
CA GLY A 153 -9.85 -4.92 11.70
C GLY A 153 -11.27 -5.39 12.04
N HIS A 154 -12.24 -4.47 12.07
CA HIS A 154 -13.64 -4.83 12.29
C HIS A 154 -14.17 -5.82 11.26
N ALA A 155 -13.84 -5.65 9.97
CA ALA A 155 -14.23 -6.57 8.90
C ALA A 155 -13.59 -7.97 9.05
N ARG A 156 -12.37 -8.05 9.58
CA ARG A 156 -11.70 -9.31 9.93
C ARG A 156 -12.14 -9.90 11.27
N GLY A 157 -13.02 -9.22 12.00
CA GLY A 157 -13.53 -9.65 13.31
C GLY A 157 -12.50 -9.56 14.44
N ARG A 158 -11.42 -8.80 14.26
CA ARG A 158 -10.36 -8.60 15.26
C ARG A 158 -9.66 -7.25 15.09
N GLU A 159 -9.22 -6.65 16.17
CA GLU A 159 -8.35 -5.47 16.07
C GLU A 159 -6.95 -5.88 15.55
N LEU A 160 -6.30 -4.98 14.82
CA LEU A 160 -4.89 -5.12 14.48
C LEU A 160 -4.07 -4.90 15.76
N SER A 161 -3.10 -5.79 15.99
CA SER A 161 -2.11 -5.59 17.04
C SER A 161 -1.25 -4.36 16.76
N ALA A 162 -0.56 -3.86 17.79
CA ALA A 162 0.34 -2.71 17.63
C ALA A 162 1.42 -2.95 16.55
N ASP A 163 1.97 -4.17 16.47
CA ASP A 163 2.96 -4.51 15.45
C ASP A 163 2.34 -4.55 14.04
N GLU A 164 1.15 -5.15 13.87
CA GLU A 164 0.44 -5.14 12.59
C GLU A 164 0.09 -3.72 12.14
N LEU A 165 -0.35 -2.86 13.07
CA LEU A 165 -0.67 -1.47 12.78
C LEU A 165 0.57 -0.70 12.31
N GLU A 166 1.68 -0.80 13.04
CA GLU A 166 2.94 -0.16 12.66
C GLU A 166 3.47 -0.64 11.30
N ARG A 167 3.38 -1.94 11.02
CA ARG A 167 3.74 -2.50 9.70
C ARG A 167 2.81 -2.01 8.59
N SER A 168 1.51 -1.87 8.87
CA SER A 168 0.56 -1.31 7.91
C SER A 168 0.93 0.14 7.55
N TRP A 169 1.32 0.95 8.54
CA TRP A 169 1.82 2.31 8.30
C TRP A 169 3.13 2.31 7.51
N ALA A 170 4.06 1.43 7.84
CA ALA A 170 5.33 1.31 7.11
C ALA A 170 5.11 0.91 5.64
N ALA A 171 4.24 -0.07 5.38
CA ALA A 171 3.87 -0.48 4.02
C ALA A 171 3.28 0.68 3.22
N GLY A 172 2.39 1.46 3.86
CA GLY A 172 1.84 2.67 3.27
C GLY A 172 2.90 3.74 2.96
N VAL A 173 3.94 3.88 3.77
CA VAL A 173 5.06 4.79 3.45
C VAL A 173 5.88 4.24 2.28
N TRP A 174 6.19 2.94 2.27
CA TRP A 174 6.99 2.31 1.22
C TRP A 174 6.38 2.57 -0.17
N THR A 175 5.12 2.18 -0.38
CA THR A 175 4.47 2.32 -1.70
C THR A 175 4.38 3.78 -2.14
N ARG A 176 4.04 4.69 -1.22
CA ARG A 176 3.90 6.13 -1.52
C ARG A 176 5.24 6.80 -1.80
N ALA A 177 6.30 6.37 -1.11
CA ALA A 177 7.64 6.90 -1.32
C ALA A 177 8.24 6.38 -2.63
N TYR A 178 7.97 5.12 -2.99
CA TYR A 178 8.30 4.57 -4.30
C TYR A 178 7.64 5.39 -5.42
N ASP A 179 6.33 5.59 -5.36
CA ASP A 179 5.60 6.37 -6.37
C ASP A 179 6.10 7.82 -6.44
N ALA A 180 6.41 8.43 -5.28
CA ALA A 180 6.98 9.78 -5.25
C ALA A 180 8.35 9.85 -5.92
N LYS A 181 9.18 8.81 -5.76
CA LYS A 181 10.48 8.71 -6.41
C LYS A 181 10.33 8.51 -7.92
N ASP A 182 9.40 7.65 -8.34
CA ASP A 182 9.10 7.41 -9.75
C ASP A 182 8.60 8.69 -10.45
N GLN A 183 7.64 9.39 -9.84
CA GLN A 183 7.17 10.70 -10.31
C GLN A 183 8.32 11.70 -10.48
N HIS A 184 9.20 11.79 -9.49
CA HIS A 184 10.37 12.67 -9.55
C HIS A 184 11.34 12.27 -10.68
N ALA A 185 11.64 10.99 -10.81
CA ALA A 185 12.50 10.45 -11.86
C ALA A 185 11.93 10.69 -13.27
N ALA A 186 10.61 10.61 -13.42
CA ALA A 186 9.90 10.91 -14.66
C ALA A 186 9.76 12.42 -14.94
N GLY A 187 10.24 13.31 -14.04
CA GLY A 187 10.07 14.76 -14.16
C GLY A 187 8.62 15.23 -13.99
N GLN A 188 7.79 14.42 -13.35
CA GLN A 188 6.39 14.71 -13.06
C GLN A 188 6.24 15.44 -11.72
N PRO A 189 5.13 16.15 -11.50
CA PRO A 189 4.81 16.67 -10.17
C PRO A 189 4.71 15.54 -9.15
N VAL A 190 5.46 15.65 -8.05
CA VAL A 190 5.38 14.71 -6.93
C VAL A 190 4.11 14.97 -6.14
N THR A 191 3.13 14.08 -6.28
CA THR A 191 1.83 14.12 -5.59
C THR A 191 1.60 12.90 -4.72
N ALA A 192 2.37 11.83 -4.93
CA ALA A 192 2.19 10.57 -4.22
C ALA A 192 2.60 10.64 -2.75
N LEU A 193 3.49 11.54 -2.34
CA LEU A 193 3.84 11.73 -0.94
C LEU A 193 4.43 13.12 -0.72
N SER A 194 4.07 13.76 0.38
CA SER A 194 4.76 14.98 0.85
C SER A 194 5.68 14.64 2.02
N GLU A 195 6.74 15.44 2.22
CA GLU A 195 7.68 15.23 3.35
C GLU A 195 6.97 15.29 4.71
N GLN A 196 6.01 16.21 4.88
CA GLN A 196 5.22 16.31 6.12
C GLN A 196 4.39 15.06 6.38
N GLU A 197 3.75 14.53 5.34
CA GLU A 197 2.97 13.29 5.42
C GLU A 197 3.86 12.07 5.67
N ALA A 198 5.03 12.00 5.03
CA ALA A 198 6.02 10.94 5.26
C ALA A 198 6.44 10.88 6.72
N ARG A 199 6.78 12.03 7.33
CA ARG A 199 7.14 12.11 8.76
C ARG A 199 6.02 11.64 9.67
N GLU A 200 4.77 12.02 9.38
CA GLU A 200 3.61 11.61 10.15
C GLU A 200 3.38 10.10 10.10
N ARG A 201 3.40 9.53 8.90
CA ARG A 201 3.20 8.10 8.67
C ARG A 201 4.34 7.28 9.28
N LEU A 202 5.60 7.72 9.16
CA LEU A 202 6.76 7.05 9.79
C LEU A 202 6.68 7.05 11.32
N ARG A 203 6.22 8.14 11.94
CA ARG A 203 5.98 8.19 13.38
C ARG A 203 4.95 7.15 13.82
N ARG A 204 3.87 6.98 13.04
CA ARG A 204 2.84 5.95 13.30
C ARG A 204 3.32 4.53 13.00
N ALA A 205 4.33 4.39 12.15
CA ALA A 205 5.01 3.13 11.87
C ALA A 205 6.04 2.72 12.94
N GLY A 206 6.25 3.50 14.01
CA GLY A 206 7.34 3.25 14.96
C GLY A 206 8.74 3.40 14.31
N ALA A 207 8.81 4.10 13.19
CA ALA A 207 10.01 4.32 12.38
C ALA A 207 10.35 5.81 12.25
N GLY A 208 9.84 6.63 13.19
CA GLY A 208 9.94 8.10 13.29
C GLY A 208 11.29 8.64 13.75
#